data_AF-A0AAE8MY40-F1
#
_entry.id   AF-A0AAE8MY40-F1
#
_cell.length_a   1.000
_cell.length_b   1.000
_cell.length_c   1.000
_cell.angle_alpha   90.00
_cell.angle_beta   90.00
_cell.angle_gamma   90.00
#
_symmetry.space_group_name_H-M   'P 1'
#
loop_
_entity.id
_entity.type
_entity.pdbx_description
1 polymer ?
#
loop_
_entity_poly.entity_id
_entity_poly.type
_entity_poly.pdbx_seq_one_letter_code
_entity_poly.pdbx_strand_id
1 'polypeptide(L)'
;MPNEIRDIRTVDKTSFPYIFEQNVTVELKAGKGVVRCNIYRPKTSDPVPVLVTYGPYGKDIHYKDFHAKSFSEVNPQHKSAHSAWETPDPAFWTSHAYAVVRADERGLGQSPGMLDPMSRGTSEAFFDVVEWASDQPWSSGKVGLLGISYYAGSQWRVAARKPKGLAAVIPWEGMSDYYRDRARHGGILSNAFIKFWWDRQVITNQYGRPGRAARNWGPDTIEGDLPEEDLAANRNDQLVDDQNNQFRDQEYYAAKEYDMSDIEVPLLSVGNWGGILLHLRGNIQGYAHAGSKLKYLRMITGRHDLPFYYEEEVEVQRSFLDAFLKGDDRVGWSVPGKMPPVDLVLRKGNVGFNDAEAERTYERRTENEWPIARTQYTKFFLTPDLGLSRDVPIERKKIGYRALGTIQEPQVVQFTSAPFQAETEITGHVTARLNVSVSPDPDGPTPSDIDLFVTLRYLGPDGKEVFYTGTAGDPVPLTKGWLRVSLRKVNEGHPSHEDYLPHRDYTRRDVLPVIQGEVYTVDVEVWPTNVIVEEGGRIVFEVSSGDTQGSGIFLHNDPKDRSPEVFQGTNHLHFGPRFQNFVTLPIIPKKE
;
A
#
# COMPACT_ATOMS: atom_id res chain seq x y z
N MET A 1 -17.46 -31.82 7.10
CA MET A 1 -18.83 -31.41 6.64
C MET A 1 -19.04 -29.97 7.07
N PRO A 2 -19.59 -29.07 6.23
CA PRO A 2 -19.76 -27.68 6.65
C PRO A 2 -20.67 -27.61 7.88
N ASN A 3 -20.31 -26.78 8.87
CA ASN A 3 -21.16 -26.56 10.02
C ASN A 3 -22.53 -26.01 9.58
N GLU A 4 -23.60 -26.38 10.30
CA GLU A 4 -24.93 -25.85 10.05
C GLU A 4 -24.97 -24.35 10.39
N ILE A 5 -25.35 -23.51 9.42
CA ILE A 5 -25.43 -22.06 9.58
C ILE A 5 -26.66 -21.70 10.42
N ARG A 6 -26.43 -21.00 11.53
CA ARG A 6 -27.49 -20.63 12.50
C ARG A 6 -27.75 -19.12 12.51
N ASP A 7 -28.98 -18.69 12.79
CA ASP A 7 -29.18 -17.29 13.19
C ASP A 7 -28.67 -17.11 14.63
N ILE A 8 -27.60 -16.34 14.79
CA ILE A 8 -26.85 -16.15 16.04
C ILE A 8 -26.79 -14.66 16.42
N ARG A 9 -27.70 -13.86 15.85
CA ARG A 9 -27.76 -12.42 16.08
C ARG A 9 -28.13 -12.13 17.54
N THR A 10 -27.39 -11.19 18.13
CA THR A 10 -27.73 -10.60 19.43
C THR A 10 -27.85 -9.08 19.29
N VAL A 11 -28.62 -8.45 20.18
CA VAL A 11 -28.83 -6.99 20.18
C VAL A 11 -28.70 -6.46 21.61
N ASP A 12 -27.76 -5.55 21.82
CA ASP A 12 -27.57 -4.80 23.05
C ASP A 12 -27.89 -3.31 22.83
N LYS A 13 -28.89 -2.81 23.56
CA LYS A 13 -29.34 -1.40 23.50
C LYS A 13 -28.92 -0.60 24.73
N THR A 14 -28.33 -1.24 25.72
CA THR A 14 -28.19 -0.72 27.08
C THR A 14 -26.74 -0.50 27.49
N SER A 15 -25.84 -1.43 27.17
CA SER A 15 -24.49 -1.44 27.75
C SER A 15 -23.53 -0.42 27.14
N PHE A 16 -23.86 0.10 25.95
CA PHE A 16 -22.99 0.97 25.16
C PHE A 16 -23.68 2.30 24.82
N PRO A 17 -22.93 3.35 24.45
CA PRO A 17 -23.51 4.62 23.99
C PRO A 17 -24.24 4.49 22.64
N TYR A 18 -24.03 3.38 21.92
CA TYR A 18 -24.72 2.98 20.69
C TYR A 18 -25.55 1.71 20.92
N ILE A 19 -26.37 1.36 19.93
CA ILE A 19 -26.96 0.02 19.83
C ILE A 19 -25.96 -0.86 19.11
N PHE A 20 -25.66 -2.00 19.73
CA PHE A 20 -24.74 -2.99 19.20
C PHE A 20 -25.53 -4.23 18.78
N GLU A 21 -25.42 -4.61 17.52
CA GLU A 21 -25.97 -5.85 17.00
C GLU A 21 -24.84 -6.75 16.53
N GLN A 22 -24.69 -7.91 17.15
CA GLN A 22 -23.58 -8.82 16.88
C GLN A 22 -24.03 -9.95 15.96
N ASN A 23 -23.12 -10.41 15.10
CA ASN A 23 -23.30 -11.59 14.23
C ASN A 23 -24.52 -11.52 13.30
N VAL A 24 -24.85 -10.33 12.82
CA VAL A 24 -25.91 -10.15 11.82
C VAL A 24 -25.50 -10.85 10.53
N THR A 25 -26.43 -11.60 9.94
CA THR A 25 -26.22 -12.35 8.70
C THR A 25 -26.51 -11.49 7.48
N VAL A 26 -25.55 -11.47 6.56
CA VAL A 26 -25.73 -10.96 5.19
C VAL A 26 -25.73 -12.16 4.25
N GLU A 27 -26.86 -12.38 3.58
CA GLU A 27 -26.98 -13.39 2.52
C GLU A 27 -26.28 -12.89 1.25
N LEU A 28 -25.37 -13.70 0.70
CA LEU A 28 -24.65 -13.35 -0.53
C LEU A 28 -25.52 -13.65 -1.75
N LYS A 29 -25.49 -12.76 -2.74
CA LYS A 29 -26.28 -12.86 -3.98
C LYS A 29 -25.56 -13.74 -5.02
N ALA A 30 -24.24 -13.55 -5.14
CA ALA A 30 -23.42 -14.20 -6.17
C ALA A 30 -23.01 -15.65 -5.82
N GLY A 31 -23.38 -16.17 -4.64
CA GLY A 31 -23.12 -17.55 -4.23
C GLY A 31 -23.94 -17.94 -3.01
N LYS A 32 -24.30 -19.23 -2.88
CA LYS A 32 -24.97 -19.75 -1.68
C LYS A 32 -23.99 -19.64 -0.50
N GLY A 33 -24.12 -18.61 0.31
CA GLY A 33 -23.23 -18.36 1.45
C GLY A 33 -23.63 -17.11 2.23
N VAL A 34 -23.03 -16.95 3.41
CA VAL A 34 -23.32 -15.84 4.30
C VAL A 34 -22.04 -15.16 4.75
N VAL A 35 -22.14 -13.86 5.02
CA VAL A 35 -21.16 -13.07 5.75
C VAL A 35 -21.75 -12.65 7.10
N ARG A 36 -20.94 -12.65 8.15
CA ARG A 36 -21.31 -12.13 9.46
C ARG A 36 -20.74 -10.75 9.68
N CYS A 37 -21.57 -9.83 10.15
CA CYS A 37 -21.16 -8.51 10.53
C CYS A 37 -21.64 -8.11 11.93
N ASN A 38 -20.93 -7.14 12.50
CA ASN A 38 -21.33 -6.40 13.68
C ASN A 38 -21.83 -5.02 13.22
N ILE A 39 -22.92 -4.55 13.83
CA ILE A 39 -23.52 -3.25 13.56
C ILE A 39 -23.46 -2.41 14.83
N TYR A 40 -22.98 -1.19 14.69
CA TYR A 40 -22.96 -0.18 15.73
C TYR A 40 -23.75 1.01 15.21
N ARG A 41 -24.84 1.37 15.89
CA ARG A 41 -25.73 2.43 15.40
C ARG A 41 -26.14 3.41 16.50
N PRO A 42 -26.29 4.70 16.17
CA PRO A 42 -26.73 5.70 17.14
C PRO A 42 -28.11 5.33 17.73
N LYS A 43 -28.37 5.79 18.96
CA LYS A 43 -29.66 5.63 19.64
C LYS A 43 -30.69 6.64 19.12
N THR A 44 -30.97 6.60 17.81
CA THR A 44 -31.96 7.43 17.12
C THR A 44 -32.93 6.57 16.32
N SER A 45 -34.10 7.13 16.02
CA SER A 45 -35.07 6.57 15.06
C SER A 45 -34.79 6.98 13.63
N ASP A 46 -33.99 8.03 13.41
CA ASP A 46 -33.74 8.56 12.07
C ASP A 46 -32.76 7.67 11.30
N PRO A 47 -33.00 7.41 10.00
CA PRO A 47 -32.02 6.73 9.17
C PRO A 47 -30.72 7.53 9.06
N VAL A 48 -29.59 6.85 9.20
CA VAL A 48 -28.25 7.47 9.22
C VAL A 48 -27.35 6.90 8.11
N PRO A 49 -26.36 7.66 7.62
CA PRO A 49 -25.34 7.12 6.73
C PRO A 49 -24.53 6.01 7.41
N VAL A 50 -23.98 5.10 6.59
CA VAL A 50 -23.31 3.89 7.06
C VAL A 50 -21.85 3.88 6.63
N LEU A 51 -20.94 3.60 7.57
CA LEU A 51 -19.55 3.27 7.28
C LEU A 51 -19.39 1.76 7.27
N VAL A 52 -18.80 1.20 6.22
CA VAL A 52 -18.63 -0.26 6.09
C VAL A 52 -17.14 -0.61 6.00
N THR A 53 -16.73 -1.62 6.79
CA THR A 53 -15.46 -2.33 6.62
C THR A 53 -15.69 -3.82 6.44
N TYR A 54 -14.90 -4.44 5.57
CA TYR A 54 -14.94 -5.86 5.25
C TYR A 54 -13.51 -6.37 5.08
N GLY A 55 -13.10 -7.37 5.86
CA GLY A 55 -11.72 -7.82 5.84
C GLY A 55 -11.37 -8.93 6.84
N PRO A 56 -10.08 -9.31 6.91
CA PRO A 56 -9.68 -10.58 7.50
C PRO A 56 -9.32 -10.51 8.98
N TYR A 57 -9.21 -9.32 9.57
CA TYR A 57 -8.62 -9.14 10.90
C TYR A 57 -9.55 -9.44 12.08
N GLY A 58 -10.76 -9.90 11.81
CA GLY A 58 -11.72 -10.33 12.84
C GLY A 58 -12.51 -9.17 13.42
N LYS A 59 -13.81 -9.13 13.12
CA LYS A 59 -14.73 -8.07 13.56
C LYS A 59 -14.88 -7.95 15.08
N ASP A 60 -14.58 -9.03 15.80
CA ASP A 60 -14.69 -9.16 17.26
C ASP A 60 -13.33 -9.07 17.98
N ILE A 61 -12.21 -8.87 17.26
CA ILE A 61 -10.89 -8.74 17.88
C ILE A 61 -10.68 -7.29 18.31
N HIS A 62 -10.54 -7.08 19.61
CA HIS A 62 -10.30 -5.75 20.15
C HIS A 62 -8.89 -5.27 19.79
N TYR A 63 -8.73 -3.98 19.47
CA TYR A 63 -7.45 -3.38 19.07
C TYR A 63 -6.33 -3.70 20.07
N LYS A 64 -6.56 -3.48 21.37
CA LYS A 64 -5.58 -3.78 22.43
C LYS A 64 -4.99 -5.20 22.36
N ASP A 65 -5.78 -6.19 21.95
CA ASP A 65 -5.37 -7.58 21.88
C ASP A 65 -4.64 -7.84 20.54
N PHE A 66 -5.10 -7.19 19.47
CA PHE A 66 -4.43 -7.23 18.16
C PHE A 66 -3.04 -6.58 18.19
N HIS A 67 -2.90 -5.40 18.81
CA HIS A 67 -1.63 -4.67 18.87
C HIS A 67 -1.56 -3.72 20.09
N ALA A 68 -1.27 -4.28 21.26
CA ALA A 68 -1.23 -3.56 22.54
C ALA A 68 -0.37 -2.27 22.54
N LYS A 69 0.86 -2.34 21.99
CA LYS A 69 1.77 -1.17 21.94
C LYS A 69 1.13 0.00 21.19
N SER A 70 0.75 -0.22 19.93
CA SER A 70 0.04 0.78 19.13
C SER A 70 -1.22 1.30 19.81
N PHE A 71 -2.07 0.40 20.34
CA PHE A 71 -3.29 0.80 21.05
C PHE A 71 -3.03 1.73 22.24
N SER A 72 -1.88 1.62 22.92
CA SER A 72 -1.52 2.52 24.02
C SER A 72 -1.34 3.97 23.55
N GLU A 73 -0.96 4.17 22.29
CA GLU A 73 -0.67 5.46 21.67
C GLU A 73 -1.85 6.06 20.89
N VAL A 74 -2.86 5.25 20.55
CA VAL A 74 -4.09 5.71 19.86
C VAL A 74 -4.76 6.85 20.65
N ASN A 75 -5.37 7.80 19.95
CA ASN A 75 -6.16 8.86 20.57
C ASN A 75 -7.25 8.27 21.49
N PRO A 76 -7.37 8.69 22.76
CA PRO A 76 -8.35 8.15 23.72
C PRO A 76 -9.79 8.12 23.22
N GLN A 77 -10.21 9.03 22.34
CA GLN A 77 -11.56 9.06 21.77
C GLN A 77 -11.88 7.83 20.90
N HIS A 78 -10.85 7.12 20.42
CA HIS A 78 -10.96 5.94 19.56
C HIS A 78 -10.67 4.62 20.30
N LYS A 79 -10.70 4.64 21.64
CA LYS A 79 -10.48 3.47 22.51
C LYS A 79 -11.80 2.93 23.07
N SER A 80 -12.85 2.83 22.25
CA SER A 80 -14.12 2.28 22.70
C SER A 80 -14.05 0.78 23.00
N ALA A 81 -15.07 0.24 23.66
CA ALA A 81 -15.20 -1.19 23.97
C ALA A 81 -15.16 -2.12 22.75
N HIS A 82 -15.38 -1.57 21.55
CA HIS A 82 -15.34 -2.30 20.29
C HIS A 82 -14.36 -1.68 19.28
N SER A 83 -13.35 -0.95 19.77
CA SER A 83 -12.23 -0.47 18.96
C SER A 83 -11.50 -1.66 18.32
N ALA A 84 -11.18 -1.58 17.04
CA ALA A 84 -10.48 -2.63 16.31
C ALA A 84 -9.45 -2.04 15.34
N TRP A 85 -8.38 -2.81 15.14
CA TRP A 85 -7.25 -2.48 14.28
C TRP A 85 -7.72 -2.02 12.90
N GLU A 86 -7.20 -0.87 12.45
CA GLU A 86 -7.40 -0.30 11.10
C GLU A 86 -8.85 0.05 10.71
N THR A 87 -9.78 0.11 11.67
CA THR A 87 -11.19 0.42 11.41
C THR A 87 -11.67 1.68 12.13
N PRO A 88 -12.75 2.32 11.63
CA PRO A 88 -13.45 3.39 12.35
C PRO A 88 -13.89 2.94 13.76
N ASP A 89 -13.60 3.76 14.78
CA ASP A 89 -14.06 3.49 16.15
C ASP A 89 -15.59 3.69 16.27
N PRO A 90 -16.35 2.68 16.72
CA PRO A 90 -17.80 2.77 16.71
C PRO A 90 -18.36 3.81 17.68
N ALA A 91 -17.73 4.09 18.83
CA ALA A 91 -18.23 5.12 19.74
C ALA A 91 -18.08 6.51 19.13
N PHE A 92 -16.92 6.77 18.52
CA PHE A 92 -16.68 8.05 17.85
C PHE A 92 -17.65 8.30 16.70
N TRP A 93 -17.81 7.33 15.78
CA TRP A 93 -18.60 7.58 14.58
C TRP A 93 -20.12 7.57 14.85
N THR A 94 -20.59 6.76 15.81
CA THR A 94 -22.01 6.80 16.21
C THR A 94 -22.39 8.07 16.95
N SER A 95 -21.49 8.69 17.72
CA SER A 95 -21.76 10.01 18.33
C SER A 95 -21.86 11.13 17.29
N HIS A 96 -21.30 10.91 16.09
CA HIS A 96 -21.43 11.79 14.92
C HIS A 96 -22.53 11.35 13.93
N ALA A 97 -23.53 10.60 14.41
CA ALA A 97 -24.68 10.16 13.62
C ALA A 97 -24.32 9.34 12.36
N TYR A 98 -23.32 8.47 12.46
CA TYR A 98 -23.07 7.38 11.50
C TYR A 98 -23.41 6.02 12.13
N ALA A 99 -23.93 5.10 11.33
CA ALA A 99 -23.83 3.69 11.65
C ALA A 99 -22.47 3.14 11.19
N VAL A 100 -21.95 2.13 11.87
CA VAL A 100 -20.73 1.41 11.48
C VAL A 100 -21.08 -0.07 11.33
N VAL A 101 -20.77 -0.65 10.18
CA VAL A 101 -20.88 -2.08 9.88
C VAL A 101 -19.48 -2.63 9.71
N ARG A 102 -19.11 -3.61 10.53
CA ARG A 102 -17.83 -4.31 10.46
C ARG A 102 -18.07 -5.78 10.14
N ALA A 103 -17.65 -6.22 8.97
CA ALA A 103 -17.91 -7.55 8.46
C ALA A 103 -16.64 -8.39 8.41
N ASP A 104 -16.76 -9.65 8.85
CA ASP A 104 -15.72 -10.64 8.62
C ASP A 104 -15.75 -11.07 7.16
N GLU A 105 -14.59 -11.04 6.51
CA GLU A 105 -14.45 -11.60 5.18
C GLU A 105 -14.83 -13.09 5.14
N ARG A 106 -15.38 -13.55 4.00
CA ARG A 106 -15.70 -14.97 3.76
C ARG A 106 -14.52 -15.87 4.15
N GLY A 107 -14.82 -16.95 4.89
CA GLY A 107 -13.83 -17.92 5.37
C GLY A 107 -13.08 -17.52 6.64
N LEU A 108 -13.40 -16.36 7.24
CA LEU A 108 -12.74 -15.81 8.41
C LEU A 108 -13.75 -15.48 9.51
N GLY A 109 -13.28 -15.36 10.75
CA GLY A 109 -14.12 -14.87 11.83
C GLY A 109 -15.31 -15.80 12.09
N GLN A 110 -16.51 -15.24 12.00
CA GLN A 110 -17.78 -15.96 12.05
C GLN A 110 -18.38 -16.19 10.64
N SER A 111 -17.71 -15.77 9.57
CA SER A 111 -18.14 -15.94 8.18
C SER A 111 -17.62 -17.26 7.60
N PRO A 112 -18.48 -18.25 7.29
CA PRO A 112 -18.05 -19.48 6.64
C PRO A 112 -17.54 -19.25 5.22
N GLY A 113 -16.83 -20.23 4.66
CA GLY A 113 -16.44 -20.26 3.26
C GLY A 113 -14.95 -20.44 3.03
N MET A 114 -14.50 -20.09 1.82
CA MET A 114 -13.10 -20.19 1.42
C MET A 114 -12.35 -18.96 1.92
N LEU A 115 -11.29 -19.18 2.70
CA LEU A 115 -10.33 -18.16 3.08
C LEU A 115 -9.38 -17.93 1.90
N ASP A 116 -9.66 -16.88 1.13
CA ASP A 116 -8.90 -16.48 -0.06
C ASP A 116 -8.86 -14.96 -0.14
N PRO A 117 -7.98 -14.31 0.64
CA PRO A 117 -7.96 -12.86 0.76
C PRO A 117 -7.67 -12.18 -0.55
N MET A 118 -8.31 -11.03 -0.77
CA MET A 118 -8.13 -10.21 -1.97
C MET A 118 -8.43 -10.98 -3.27
N SER A 119 -9.29 -12.00 -3.21
CA SER A 119 -9.77 -12.74 -4.38
C SER A 119 -10.98 -12.08 -5.03
N ARG A 120 -11.39 -12.64 -6.18
CA ARG A 120 -12.66 -12.26 -6.81
C ARG A 120 -13.85 -12.54 -5.89
N GLY A 121 -13.86 -13.69 -5.20
CA GLY A 121 -14.96 -14.08 -4.33
C GLY A 121 -15.12 -13.15 -3.12
N THR A 122 -14.02 -12.60 -2.59
CA THR A 122 -14.10 -11.63 -1.48
C THR A 122 -14.59 -10.26 -1.96
N SER A 123 -14.20 -9.83 -3.17
CA SER A 123 -14.76 -8.63 -3.82
C SER A 123 -16.26 -8.77 -4.11
N GLU A 124 -16.70 -9.94 -4.57
CA GLU A 124 -18.12 -10.30 -4.77
C GLU A 124 -18.93 -10.19 -3.49
N ALA A 125 -18.43 -10.78 -2.40
CA ALA A 125 -19.08 -10.67 -1.10
C ALA A 125 -19.10 -9.23 -0.55
N PHE A 126 -18.02 -8.45 -0.72
CA PHE A 126 -17.99 -7.08 -0.24
C PHE A 126 -19.03 -6.19 -0.95
N PHE A 127 -19.24 -6.39 -2.26
CA PHE A 127 -20.30 -5.71 -3.00
C PHE A 127 -21.68 -5.98 -2.39
N ASP A 128 -21.98 -7.25 -2.08
CA ASP A 128 -23.25 -7.64 -1.46
C ASP A 128 -23.42 -7.03 -0.06
N VAL A 129 -22.35 -6.97 0.73
CA VAL A 129 -22.37 -6.33 2.07
C VAL A 129 -22.66 -4.82 1.97
N VAL A 130 -22.09 -4.13 0.98
CA VAL A 130 -22.35 -2.69 0.75
C VAL A 130 -23.82 -2.46 0.38
N GLU A 131 -24.34 -3.22 -0.59
CA GLU A 131 -25.74 -3.07 -0.99
C GLU A 131 -26.70 -3.43 0.15
N TRP A 132 -26.42 -4.52 0.87
CA TRP A 132 -27.19 -4.91 2.04
C TRP A 132 -27.22 -3.82 3.11
N ALA A 133 -26.06 -3.19 3.39
CA ALA A 133 -25.97 -2.10 4.37
C ALA A 133 -26.76 -0.85 3.93
N SER A 134 -26.82 -0.59 2.62
CA SER A 134 -27.62 0.50 2.06
C SER A 134 -29.13 0.27 2.18
N ASP A 135 -29.57 -0.98 2.15
CA ASP A 135 -31.00 -1.35 2.12
C ASP A 135 -31.65 -1.51 3.51
N GLN A 136 -30.88 -1.33 4.60
CA GLN A 136 -31.41 -1.48 5.96
C GLN A 136 -32.35 -0.33 6.35
N PRO A 137 -33.40 -0.58 7.15
CA PRO A 137 -34.38 0.46 7.51
C PRO A 137 -33.81 1.61 8.37
N TRP A 138 -32.67 1.38 9.03
CA TRP A 138 -31.94 2.40 9.79
C TRP A 138 -30.85 3.11 8.96
N SER A 139 -30.68 2.73 7.69
CA SER A 139 -29.72 3.32 6.77
C SER A 139 -30.37 4.44 5.96
N SER A 140 -29.64 5.54 5.76
CA SER A 140 -30.06 6.61 4.85
C SER A 140 -29.98 6.23 3.36
N GLY A 141 -29.53 4.99 3.06
CA GLY A 141 -29.22 4.53 1.71
C GLY A 141 -27.84 4.94 1.20
N LYS A 142 -27.09 5.74 1.97
CA LYS A 142 -25.74 6.20 1.61
C LYS A 142 -24.68 5.49 2.46
N VAL A 143 -23.76 4.82 1.77
CA VAL A 143 -22.65 4.06 2.34
C VAL A 143 -21.33 4.74 2.00
N GLY A 144 -20.48 4.93 3.01
CA GLY A 144 -19.08 5.29 2.87
C GLY A 144 -18.17 4.12 3.22
N LEU A 145 -17.02 4.04 2.56
CA LEU A 145 -15.95 3.11 2.96
C LEU A 145 -14.79 3.89 3.55
N LEU A 146 -14.30 3.45 4.71
CA LEU A 146 -13.22 4.07 5.45
C LEU A 146 -12.47 3.00 6.23
N GLY A 147 -11.16 2.90 6.05
CA GLY A 147 -10.31 1.96 6.76
C GLY A 147 -8.89 2.00 6.20
N ILE A 148 -7.98 1.31 6.89
CA ILE A 148 -6.54 1.32 6.57
C ILE A 148 -6.12 0.01 5.87
N SER A 149 -5.00 0.00 5.15
CA SER A 149 -4.32 -1.18 4.59
C SER A 149 -5.22 -2.09 3.76
N TYR A 150 -5.61 -3.25 4.30
CA TYR A 150 -6.50 -4.20 3.65
C TYR A 150 -7.88 -3.61 3.42
N TYR A 151 -8.40 -2.90 4.43
CA TYR A 151 -9.69 -2.22 4.34
C TYR A 151 -9.62 -1.03 3.39
N ALA A 152 -8.44 -0.47 3.11
CA ALA A 152 -8.26 0.54 2.07
C ALA A 152 -8.14 -0.09 0.68
N GLY A 153 -7.28 -1.11 0.53
CA GLY A 153 -7.04 -1.78 -0.75
C GLY A 153 -8.27 -2.46 -1.34
N SER A 154 -9.14 -3.00 -0.49
CA SER A 154 -10.42 -3.59 -0.90
C SER A 154 -11.43 -2.55 -1.39
N GLN A 155 -11.33 -1.29 -0.96
CA GLN A 155 -12.23 -0.21 -1.41
C GLN A 155 -12.09 0.05 -2.91
N TRP A 156 -10.84 0.09 -3.41
CA TRP A 156 -10.60 0.35 -4.82
C TRP A 156 -11.35 -0.64 -5.72
N ARG A 157 -11.28 -1.92 -5.36
CA ARG A 157 -11.90 -3.02 -6.12
C ARG A 157 -13.41 -3.02 -6.03
N VAL A 158 -13.97 -2.87 -4.84
CA VAL A 158 -15.43 -2.89 -4.69
C VAL A 158 -16.05 -1.62 -5.28
N ALA A 159 -15.37 -0.47 -5.19
CA ALA A 159 -15.86 0.78 -5.76
C ALA A 159 -15.91 0.74 -7.30
N ALA A 160 -14.93 0.11 -7.94
CA ALA A 160 -14.95 -0.12 -9.39
C ALA A 160 -16.13 -1.00 -9.84
N ARG A 161 -16.71 -1.79 -8.93
CA ARG A 161 -17.90 -2.59 -9.20
C ARG A 161 -19.21 -1.84 -9.00
N LYS A 162 -19.17 -0.58 -8.56
CA LYS A 162 -20.32 0.34 -8.45
C LYS A 162 -21.53 -0.24 -7.67
N PRO A 163 -21.36 -0.79 -6.45
CA PRO A 163 -22.48 -1.28 -5.65
C PRO A 163 -23.49 -0.18 -5.36
N LYS A 164 -24.78 -0.54 -5.38
CA LYS A 164 -25.85 0.37 -4.98
C LYS A 164 -25.59 0.93 -3.57
N GLY A 165 -25.82 2.22 -3.42
CA GLY A 165 -25.72 2.94 -2.15
C GLY A 165 -24.32 3.41 -1.79
N LEU A 166 -23.26 2.92 -2.45
CA LEU A 166 -21.91 3.46 -2.25
C LEU A 166 -21.85 4.91 -2.75
N ALA A 167 -21.50 5.82 -1.85
CA ALA A 167 -21.56 7.25 -2.08
C ALA A 167 -20.23 7.97 -1.84
N ALA A 168 -19.26 7.35 -1.16
CA ALA A 168 -17.90 7.90 -0.99
C ALA A 168 -16.91 6.82 -0.54
N VAL A 169 -15.62 6.99 -0.86
CA VAL A 169 -14.54 6.12 -0.37
C VAL A 169 -13.34 6.93 0.14
N ILE A 170 -12.73 6.45 1.22
CA ILE A 170 -11.46 6.96 1.75
C ILE A 170 -10.48 5.79 1.90
N PRO A 171 -9.74 5.43 0.83
CA PRO A 171 -8.66 4.47 0.92
C PRO A 171 -7.47 5.09 1.66
N TRP A 172 -7.35 4.80 2.96
CA TRP A 172 -6.25 5.27 3.81
C TRP A 172 -5.09 4.28 3.77
N GLU A 173 -3.98 4.64 3.12
CA GLU A 173 -2.83 3.76 2.92
C GLU A 173 -3.23 2.38 2.36
N GLY A 174 -3.71 2.34 1.12
CA GLY A 174 -4.23 1.14 0.46
C GLY A 174 -3.60 0.89 -0.89
N MET A 175 -3.06 -0.32 -1.08
CA MET A 175 -2.55 -0.79 -2.37
C MET A 175 -3.67 -0.86 -3.41
N SER A 176 -3.40 -0.43 -4.64
CA SER A 176 -4.39 -0.39 -5.72
C SER A 176 -4.12 -1.48 -6.76
N ASP A 177 -2.86 -1.83 -6.97
CA ASP A 177 -2.42 -2.88 -7.87
C ASP A 177 -1.88 -4.05 -7.03
N TYR A 178 -2.59 -5.18 -7.05
CA TYR A 178 -2.19 -6.34 -6.24
C TYR A 178 -0.80 -6.85 -6.58
N TYR A 179 -0.47 -6.85 -7.88
CA TYR A 179 0.78 -7.38 -8.36
C TYR A 179 1.91 -6.39 -8.06
N ARG A 180 1.79 -5.14 -8.53
CA ARG A 180 2.91 -4.18 -8.53
C ARG A 180 3.14 -3.45 -7.22
N ASP A 181 2.12 -3.32 -6.37
CA ASP A 181 2.22 -2.58 -5.10
C ASP A 181 2.46 -3.51 -3.89
N ARG A 182 2.19 -4.82 -4.04
CA ARG A 182 2.17 -5.77 -2.91
C ARG A 182 2.95 -7.04 -3.19
N ALA A 183 2.54 -7.82 -4.19
CA ALA A 183 3.09 -9.16 -4.39
C ALA A 183 4.50 -9.12 -5.00
N ARG A 184 4.70 -8.29 -6.04
CA ARG A 184 5.90 -8.28 -6.87
C ARG A 184 6.33 -6.86 -7.23
N HIS A 185 7.37 -6.36 -6.57
CA HIS A 185 7.98 -5.08 -6.91
C HIS A 185 8.95 -5.26 -8.07
N GLY A 186 8.68 -4.60 -9.21
CA GLY A 186 9.51 -4.76 -10.41
C GLY A 186 9.56 -6.19 -10.95
N GLY A 187 8.60 -7.04 -10.57
CA GLY A 187 8.56 -8.48 -10.89
C GLY A 187 9.21 -9.40 -9.86
N ILE A 188 9.89 -8.86 -8.85
CA ILE A 188 10.57 -9.60 -7.78
C ILE A 188 9.58 -9.87 -6.64
N LEU A 189 9.47 -11.11 -6.16
CA LEU A 189 8.52 -11.48 -5.10
C LEU A 189 8.86 -10.81 -3.76
N SER A 190 7.93 -10.05 -3.18
CA SER A 190 8.03 -9.47 -1.83
C SER A 190 7.40 -10.41 -0.80
N ASN A 191 8.16 -11.43 -0.38
CA ASN A 191 7.63 -12.59 0.34
C ASN A 191 7.51 -12.39 1.87
N ALA A 192 8.43 -11.66 2.49
CA ALA A 192 8.56 -11.70 3.95
C ALA A 192 7.38 -11.05 4.67
N PHE A 193 6.85 -9.93 4.15
CA PHE A 193 5.67 -9.28 4.72
C PHE A 193 4.43 -10.14 4.55
N ILE A 194 4.24 -10.72 3.35
CA ILE A 194 3.09 -11.57 3.04
C ILE A 194 3.06 -12.77 3.99
N LYS A 195 4.21 -13.41 4.22
CA LYS A 195 4.35 -14.49 5.20
C LYS A 195 3.96 -14.05 6.60
N PHE A 196 4.55 -12.95 7.09
CA PHE A 196 4.29 -12.44 8.44
C PHE A 196 2.80 -12.07 8.62
N TRP A 197 2.24 -11.35 7.66
CA TRP A 197 0.85 -10.92 7.63
C TRP A 197 -0.10 -12.13 7.65
N TRP A 198 0.14 -13.11 6.79
CA TRP A 198 -0.65 -14.33 6.70
C TRP A 198 -0.65 -15.10 8.02
N ASP A 199 0.55 -15.43 8.51
CA ASP A 199 0.75 -16.28 9.70
C ASP A 199 0.20 -15.64 10.97
N ARG A 200 0.32 -14.32 11.11
CA ARG A 200 -0.10 -13.58 12.32
C ARG A 200 -1.56 -13.17 12.26
N GLN A 201 -2.00 -12.60 11.15
CA GLN A 201 -3.22 -11.79 11.11
C GLN A 201 -4.40 -12.49 10.42
N VAL A 202 -4.13 -13.36 9.43
CA VAL A 202 -5.17 -13.95 8.58
C VAL A 202 -5.51 -15.35 9.04
N ILE A 203 -4.55 -16.28 8.97
CA ILE A 203 -4.83 -17.70 9.23
C ILE A 203 -5.24 -17.94 10.68
N THR A 204 -4.81 -17.08 11.61
CA THR A 204 -5.21 -17.11 13.03
C THR A 204 -6.69 -16.83 13.24
N ASN A 205 -7.35 -16.20 12.27
CA ASN A 205 -8.76 -15.87 12.26
C ASN A 205 -9.59 -16.77 11.32
N GLN A 206 -9.03 -17.86 10.79
CA GLN A 206 -9.76 -18.76 9.90
C GLN A 206 -11.05 -19.28 10.56
N TYR A 207 -12.15 -19.27 9.82
CA TYR A 207 -13.43 -19.82 10.27
C TYR A 207 -13.29 -21.31 10.60
N GLY A 208 -13.83 -21.73 11.74
CA GLY A 208 -13.71 -23.10 12.25
C GLY A 208 -12.38 -23.41 12.95
N ARG A 209 -11.45 -22.45 13.06
CA ARG A 209 -10.19 -22.69 13.77
C ARG A 209 -10.39 -22.65 15.30
N PRO A 210 -9.94 -23.68 16.04
CA PRO A 210 -10.10 -23.72 17.50
C PRO A 210 -9.20 -22.72 18.26
N GLY A 211 -9.66 -22.37 19.46
CA GLY A 211 -8.88 -21.72 20.51
C GLY A 211 -8.56 -20.25 20.27
N ARG A 212 -9.37 -19.53 19.47
CA ARG A 212 -9.29 -18.07 19.35
C ARG A 212 -9.60 -17.39 20.67
N ALA A 213 -10.66 -17.83 21.36
CA ALA A 213 -11.08 -17.25 22.63
C ALA A 213 -9.97 -17.38 23.69
N ALA A 214 -9.36 -18.56 23.79
CA ALA A 214 -8.26 -18.81 24.73
C ALA A 214 -7.00 -17.97 24.46
N ARG A 215 -6.82 -17.44 23.23
CA ARG A 215 -5.71 -16.56 22.84
C ARG A 215 -6.06 -15.07 22.92
N ASN A 216 -7.24 -14.71 23.44
CA ASN A 216 -7.80 -13.36 23.36
C ASN A 216 -7.88 -12.84 21.92
N TRP A 217 -8.15 -13.73 20.96
CA TRP A 217 -8.17 -13.42 19.52
C TRP A 217 -9.60 -13.43 18.96
N GLY A 218 -10.53 -12.84 19.73
CA GLY A 218 -11.97 -12.92 19.47
C GLY A 218 -12.60 -14.24 19.93
N PRO A 219 -13.93 -14.39 19.84
CA PRO A 219 -14.64 -15.61 20.20
C PRO A 219 -14.28 -16.77 19.25
N ASP A 220 -14.42 -18.00 19.74
CA ASP A 220 -14.38 -19.18 18.88
C ASP A 220 -15.52 -19.17 17.86
N THR A 221 -15.39 -19.95 16.80
CA THR A 221 -16.43 -20.06 15.77
C THR A 221 -17.70 -20.59 16.41
N ILE A 222 -18.79 -19.83 16.33
CA ILE A 222 -20.00 -20.14 17.07
C ILE A 222 -20.57 -21.47 16.60
N GLU A 223 -20.57 -21.73 15.28
CA GLU A 223 -20.99 -23.01 14.69
C GLU A 223 -20.05 -24.20 14.96
N GLY A 224 -18.92 -23.99 15.64
CA GLY A 224 -18.00 -25.06 16.06
C GLY A 224 -16.73 -25.15 15.21
N ASP A 225 -15.81 -26.00 15.69
CA ASP A 225 -14.51 -26.20 15.07
C ASP A 225 -14.59 -27.11 13.84
N LEU A 226 -13.71 -26.88 12.87
CA LEU A 226 -13.53 -27.73 11.70
C LEU A 226 -12.29 -28.63 11.89
N PRO A 227 -12.32 -29.88 11.39
CA PRO A 227 -11.12 -30.71 11.27
C PRO A 227 -10.02 -30.02 10.44
N GLU A 228 -8.74 -30.33 10.69
CA GLU A 228 -7.63 -29.71 9.95
C GLU A 228 -7.69 -29.98 8.44
N GLU A 229 -8.22 -31.13 8.00
CA GLU A 229 -8.45 -31.42 6.59
C GLU A 229 -9.46 -30.45 5.95
N ASP A 230 -10.54 -30.12 6.66
CA ASP A 230 -11.55 -29.16 6.22
C ASP A 230 -10.99 -27.73 6.27
N LEU A 231 -10.18 -27.38 7.27
CA LEU A 231 -9.47 -26.09 7.33
C LEU A 231 -8.49 -25.93 6.16
N ALA A 232 -7.71 -26.97 5.86
CA ALA A 232 -6.77 -26.95 4.74
C ALA A 232 -7.49 -26.88 3.38
N ALA A 233 -8.61 -27.59 3.23
CA ALA A 233 -9.43 -27.53 2.02
C ALA A 233 -10.15 -26.18 1.83
N ASN A 234 -10.39 -25.43 2.91
CA ASN A 234 -11.08 -24.13 2.90
C ASN A 234 -10.11 -22.93 2.98
N ARG A 235 -8.85 -23.08 2.54
CA ARG A 235 -7.91 -21.95 2.43
C ARG A 235 -7.05 -22.01 1.17
N ASN A 236 -6.80 -20.85 0.59
CA ASN A 236 -5.76 -20.63 -0.42
C ASN A 236 -4.63 -19.81 0.20
N ASP A 237 -3.46 -20.44 0.41
CA ASP A 237 -2.32 -19.76 1.04
C ASP A 237 -1.68 -18.75 0.09
N GLN A 238 -1.81 -17.47 0.44
CA GLN A 238 -1.40 -16.39 -0.43
C GLN A 238 0.10 -16.40 -0.76
N LEU A 239 0.96 -16.81 0.18
CA LEU A 239 2.40 -16.89 -0.08
C LEU A 239 2.69 -18.02 -1.07
N VAL A 240 2.02 -19.17 -0.92
CA VAL A 240 2.15 -20.29 -1.86
C VAL A 240 1.66 -19.89 -3.24
N ASP A 241 0.54 -19.19 -3.33
CA ASP A 241 0.00 -18.73 -4.60
C ASP A 241 0.92 -17.70 -5.28
N ASP A 242 1.47 -16.74 -4.53
CA ASP A 242 2.42 -15.75 -5.06
C ASP A 242 3.77 -16.38 -5.46
N GLN A 243 4.18 -17.50 -4.84
CA GLN A 243 5.34 -18.29 -5.28
C GLN A 243 5.05 -19.05 -6.58
N ASN A 244 3.86 -19.62 -6.72
CA ASN A 244 3.47 -20.43 -7.88
C ASN A 244 3.09 -19.59 -9.10
N ASN A 245 2.76 -18.31 -8.90
CA ASN A 245 2.39 -17.38 -9.95
C ASN A 245 3.41 -16.23 -10.02
N GLN A 246 4.02 -16.07 -11.19
CA GLN A 246 5.07 -15.08 -11.47
C GLN A 246 4.61 -13.95 -12.37
N PHE A 247 3.54 -14.12 -13.16
CA PHE A 247 3.16 -13.20 -14.23
C PHE A 247 1.70 -12.78 -14.11
N ARG A 248 1.43 -11.51 -14.42
CA ARG A 248 0.12 -10.88 -14.26
C ARG A 248 -0.98 -11.51 -15.13
N ASP A 249 -0.62 -12.17 -16.23
CA ASP A 249 -1.55 -12.90 -17.12
C ASP A 249 -1.92 -14.30 -16.62
N GLN A 250 -1.35 -14.77 -15.50
CA GLN A 250 -1.78 -16.02 -14.87
C GLN A 250 -3.10 -15.81 -14.13
N GLU A 251 -3.95 -16.85 -14.14
CA GLU A 251 -5.32 -16.80 -13.61
C GLU A 251 -5.40 -16.20 -12.20
N TYR A 252 -4.48 -16.58 -11.31
CA TYR A 252 -4.44 -16.08 -9.94
C TYR A 252 -4.32 -14.55 -9.85
N TYR A 253 -3.45 -13.91 -10.64
CA TYR A 253 -3.32 -12.46 -10.66
C TYR A 253 -4.40 -11.81 -11.52
N ALA A 254 -4.67 -12.34 -12.71
CA ALA A 254 -5.66 -11.82 -13.64
C ALA A 254 -7.07 -11.76 -13.02
N ALA A 255 -7.44 -12.70 -12.16
CA ALA A 255 -8.73 -12.70 -11.47
C ALA A 255 -8.89 -11.58 -10.42
N LYS A 256 -7.81 -10.89 -10.05
CA LYS A 256 -7.79 -9.77 -9.08
C LYS A 256 -7.79 -8.40 -9.77
N GLU A 257 -7.66 -8.37 -11.09
CA GLU A 257 -7.61 -7.14 -11.88
C GLU A 257 -8.98 -6.49 -12.02
N TYR A 258 -8.96 -5.16 -12.10
CA TYR A 258 -10.14 -4.31 -12.24
C TYR A 258 -9.71 -3.00 -12.90
N ASP A 259 -10.67 -2.28 -13.50
CA ASP A 259 -10.41 -0.97 -14.09
C ASP A 259 -10.61 0.12 -13.02
N MET A 260 -9.56 0.87 -12.69
CA MET A 260 -9.67 1.97 -11.73
C MET A 260 -10.55 3.10 -12.28
N SER A 261 -10.67 3.25 -13.61
CA SER A 261 -11.51 4.28 -14.21
C SER A 261 -13.01 4.06 -13.95
N ASP A 262 -13.41 2.85 -13.54
CA ASP A 262 -14.77 2.57 -13.09
C ASP A 262 -15.09 3.12 -11.70
N ILE A 263 -14.10 3.63 -10.96
CA ILE A 263 -14.31 4.25 -9.65
C ILE A 263 -14.84 5.67 -9.85
N GLU A 264 -16.16 5.83 -9.85
CA GLU A 264 -16.83 7.11 -10.13
C GLU A 264 -17.26 7.88 -8.87
N VAL A 265 -17.40 7.19 -7.74
CA VAL A 265 -17.81 7.80 -6.47
C VAL A 265 -16.76 8.81 -5.98
N PRO A 266 -17.16 9.83 -5.20
CA PRO A 266 -16.22 10.72 -4.51
C PRO A 266 -15.12 9.94 -3.78
N LEU A 267 -13.87 10.38 -3.97
CA LEU A 267 -12.67 9.69 -3.50
C LEU A 267 -11.73 10.62 -2.75
N LEU A 268 -11.33 10.23 -1.54
CA LEU A 268 -10.19 10.82 -0.83
C LEU A 268 -9.11 9.74 -0.64
N SER A 269 -8.09 9.74 -1.50
CA SER A 269 -6.93 8.86 -1.36
C SER A 269 -5.95 9.46 -0.37
N VAL A 270 -5.64 8.74 0.71
CA VAL A 270 -4.65 9.20 1.70
C VAL A 270 -3.42 8.30 1.62
N GLY A 271 -2.33 8.82 1.06
CA GLY A 271 -1.05 8.13 0.98
C GLY A 271 -0.05 8.63 2.02
N ASN A 272 0.96 7.82 2.32
CA ASN A 272 1.99 8.15 3.32
C ASN A 272 3.38 8.06 2.70
N TRP A 273 4.18 9.13 2.83
CA TRP A 273 5.54 9.18 2.30
C TRP A 273 6.47 8.13 2.89
N GLY A 274 6.16 7.61 4.08
CA GLY A 274 6.87 6.52 4.74
C GLY A 274 6.50 5.12 4.24
N GLY A 275 5.38 4.98 3.53
CA GLY A 275 4.83 3.71 3.05
C GLY A 275 5.54 3.12 1.83
N ILE A 276 6.87 3.28 1.74
CA ILE A 276 7.70 3.08 0.54
C ILE A 276 7.84 1.63 0.05
N LEU A 277 7.13 0.67 0.66
CA LEU A 277 7.25 -0.77 0.41
C LEU A 277 5.91 -1.51 0.29
N LEU A 278 4.79 -0.79 0.37
CA LEU A 278 3.47 -1.40 0.20
C LEU A 278 2.43 -0.43 -0.38
N HIS A 279 2.03 0.60 0.37
CA HIS A 279 0.81 1.36 0.01
C HIS A 279 1.05 2.64 -0.79
N LEU A 280 2.23 3.26 -0.66
CA LEU A 280 2.51 4.58 -1.24
C LEU A 280 2.23 4.66 -2.74
N ARG A 281 2.73 3.69 -3.51
CA ARG A 281 2.49 3.61 -4.96
C ARG A 281 0.99 3.50 -5.26
N GLY A 282 0.28 2.63 -4.54
CA GLY A 282 -1.12 2.33 -4.77
C GLY A 282 -2.05 3.50 -4.51
N ASN A 283 -1.82 4.29 -3.46
CA ASN A 283 -2.65 5.47 -3.21
C ASN A 283 -2.54 6.53 -4.32
N ILE A 284 -1.31 6.74 -4.81
CA ILE A 284 -1.03 7.71 -5.86
C ILE A 284 -1.59 7.23 -7.20
N GLN A 285 -1.37 5.96 -7.57
CA GLN A 285 -1.89 5.39 -8.82
C GLN A 285 -3.42 5.26 -8.79
N GLY A 286 -4.01 4.83 -7.66
CA GLY A 286 -5.46 4.78 -7.47
C GLY A 286 -6.12 6.15 -7.65
N TYR A 287 -5.54 7.21 -7.07
CA TYR A 287 -5.98 8.58 -7.31
C TYR A 287 -5.83 8.98 -8.79
N ALA A 288 -4.67 8.75 -9.39
CA ALA A 288 -4.38 9.18 -10.76
C ALA A 288 -5.37 8.57 -11.77
N HIS A 289 -5.66 7.27 -11.63
CA HIS A 289 -6.46 6.51 -12.59
C HIS A 289 -7.94 6.36 -12.24
N ALA A 290 -8.37 6.74 -11.03
CA ALA A 290 -9.79 6.76 -10.68
C ALA A 290 -10.61 7.67 -11.61
N GLY A 291 -11.76 7.20 -12.09
CA GLY A 291 -12.66 7.95 -12.97
C GLY A 291 -13.45 9.07 -12.30
N SER A 292 -13.45 9.09 -10.97
CA SER A 292 -14.16 10.05 -10.12
C SER A 292 -13.85 11.49 -10.48
N LYS A 293 -14.90 12.30 -10.59
CA LYS A 293 -14.79 13.74 -10.86
C LYS A 293 -14.50 14.56 -9.60
N LEU A 294 -14.70 13.96 -8.42
CA LEU A 294 -14.46 14.56 -7.12
C LEU A 294 -13.45 13.67 -6.38
N LYS A 295 -12.19 13.76 -6.81
CA LYS A 295 -11.08 12.99 -6.26
C LYS A 295 -10.02 13.89 -5.66
N TYR A 296 -9.51 13.48 -4.51
CA TYR A 296 -8.54 14.22 -3.71
C TYR A 296 -7.40 13.29 -3.29
N LEU A 297 -6.17 13.77 -3.37
CA LEU A 297 -4.97 13.10 -2.89
C LEU A 297 -4.44 13.87 -1.68
N ARG A 298 -4.27 13.17 -0.56
CA ARG A 298 -3.66 13.70 0.65
C ARG A 298 -2.43 12.88 0.98
N MET A 299 -1.26 13.51 1.03
CA MET A 299 -0.01 12.86 1.40
C MET A 299 0.42 13.26 2.81
N ILE A 300 0.54 12.28 3.69
CA ILE A 300 0.89 12.42 5.11
C ILE A 300 2.27 11.83 5.43
N THR A 301 2.68 11.98 6.69
CA THR A 301 3.80 11.30 7.33
C THR A 301 3.33 10.59 8.61
N GLY A 302 4.24 9.84 9.24
CA GLY A 302 3.97 9.11 10.47
C GLY A 302 3.87 7.61 10.25
N ARG A 303 3.63 6.86 11.33
CA ARG A 303 3.41 5.42 11.24
C ARG A 303 2.14 5.12 10.45
N HIS A 304 2.00 3.90 9.97
CA HIS A 304 0.84 3.46 9.21
C HIS A 304 -0.50 3.50 9.98
N ASP A 305 -0.45 3.33 11.29
CA ASP A 305 -1.59 3.03 12.14
C ASP A 305 -2.15 4.23 12.92
N LEU A 306 -1.29 5.15 13.35
CA LEU A 306 -1.68 6.24 14.25
C LEU A 306 -2.32 7.46 13.57
N PRO A 307 -1.82 7.96 12.41
CA PRO A 307 -2.34 9.17 11.77
C PRO A 307 -3.83 9.10 11.43
N PHE A 308 -4.33 7.90 11.13
CA PHE A 308 -5.76 7.67 10.91
C PHE A 308 -6.64 8.10 12.10
N TYR A 309 -6.10 8.11 13.32
CA TYR A 309 -6.79 8.46 14.57
C TYR A 309 -6.36 9.83 15.14
N TYR A 310 -5.53 10.60 14.44
CA TYR A 310 -5.20 11.96 14.86
C TYR A 310 -6.40 12.88 14.66
N GLU A 311 -6.64 13.79 15.60
CA GLU A 311 -7.83 14.64 15.61
C GLU A 311 -7.98 15.43 14.31
N GLU A 312 -6.89 16.03 13.83
CA GLU A 312 -6.86 16.79 12.58
C GLU A 312 -7.16 15.93 11.33
N GLU A 313 -6.75 14.67 11.35
CA GLU A 313 -6.94 13.74 10.23
C GLU A 313 -8.34 13.13 10.23
N VAL A 314 -8.88 12.81 11.41
CA VAL A 314 -10.27 12.37 11.60
C VAL A 314 -11.24 13.48 11.20
N GLU A 315 -10.92 14.75 11.47
CA GLU A 315 -11.73 15.87 11.02
C GLU A 315 -11.77 16.02 9.50
N VAL A 316 -10.67 15.73 8.80
CA VAL A 316 -10.66 15.66 7.33
C VAL A 316 -11.53 14.52 6.82
N GLN A 317 -11.40 13.31 7.40
CA GLN A 317 -12.25 12.17 7.06
C GLN A 317 -13.74 12.51 7.26
N ARG A 318 -14.09 13.08 8.41
CA ARG A 318 -15.45 13.46 8.76
C ARG A 318 -16.00 14.55 7.85
N SER A 319 -15.22 15.58 7.57
CA SER A 319 -15.59 16.68 6.65
C SER A 319 -15.93 16.16 5.26
N PHE A 320 -15.10 15.25 4.73
CA PHE A 320 -15.34 14.63 3.43
C PHE A 320 -16.59 13.73 3.44
N LEU A 321 -16.72 12.86 4.45
CA LEU A 321 -17.86 11.96 4.57
C LEU A 321 -19.18 12.71 4.78
N ASP A 322 -19.20 13.75 5.61
CA ASP A 322 -20.40 14.57 5.86
C ASP A 322 -20.91 15.23 4.56
N ALA A 323 -20.01 15.73 3.70
CA ALA A 323 -20.36 16.33 2.43
C ALA A 323 -21.15 15.37 1.52
N PHE A 324 -20.69 14.12 1.39
CA PHE A 324 -21.28 13.17 0.44
C PHE A 324 -22.38 12.28 1.05
N LEU A 325 -22.23 11.92 2.32
CA LEU A 325 -23.14 11.00 3.01
C LEU A 325 -24.29 11.72 3.72
N LYS A 326 -24.09 12.96 4.17
CA LYS A 326 -25.13 13.77 4.83
C LYS A 326 -25.59 14.97 4.00
N GLY A 327 -24.79 15.40 3.03
CA GLY A 327 -25.03 16.65 2.31
C GLY A 327 -24.61 17.89 3.11
N ASP A 328 -23.84 17.71 4.19
CA ASP A 328 -23.30 18.80 5.02
C ASP A 328 -21.86 19.11 4.58
N ASP A 329 -21.74 19.90 3.51
CA ASP A 329 -20.45 20.25 2.91
C ASP A 329 -19.89 21.55 3.48
N ARG A 330 -19.08 21.43 4.53
CA ARG A 330 -18.54 22.56 5.30
C ARG A 330 -17.44 23.34 4.58
N VAL A 331 -16.71 22.68 3.68
CA VAL A 331 -15.51 23.25 3.03
C VAL A 331 -15.55 23.25 1.51
N GLY A 332 -16.53 22.56 0.92
CA GLY A 332 -16.76 22.55 -0.53
C GLY A 332 -16.23 21.31 -1.26
N TRP A 333 -16.17 20.15 -0.61
CA TRP A 333 -15.78 18.89 -1.25
C TRP A 333 -16.67 18.52 -2.45
N SER A 334 -17.96 18.83 -2.36
CA SER A 334 -18.95 18.50 -3.41
C SER A 334 -18.96 19.49 -4.57
N VAL A 335 -18.21 20.59 -4.46
CA VAL A 335 -18.17 21.66 -5.45
C VAL A 335 -16.88 21.57 -6.27
N PRO A 336 -16.95 21.22 -7.58
CA PRO A 336 -15.77 21.12 -8.43
C PRO A 336 -14.90 22.38 -8.37
N GLY A 337 -13.59 22.19 -8.15
CA GLY A 337 -12.60 23.28 -8.09
C GLY A 337 -12.61 24.11 -6.80
N LYS A 338 -13.50 23.82 -5.83
CA LYS A 338 -13.55 24.55 -4.56
C LYS A 338 -12.46 24.08 -3.58
N MET A 339 -12.25 22.77 -3.51
CA MET A 339 -11.16 22.15 -2.76
C MET A 339 -9.97 21.85 -3.69
N PRO A 340 -8.72 22.11 -3.26
CA PRO A 340 -7.55 21.70 -4.02
C PRO A 340 -7.50 20.16 -4.09
N PRO A 341 -7.28 19.57 -5.27
CA PRO A 341 -7.30 18.13 -5.46
C PRO A 341 -6.07 17.43 -4.88
N VAL A 342 -5.01 18.16 -4.52
CA VAL A 342 -3.79 17.59 -3.95
C VAL A 342 -3.35 18.40 -2.72
N ASP A 343 -3.09 17.72 -1.61
CA ASP A 343 -2.53 18.26 -0.35
C ASP A 343 -1.36 17.40 0.11
N LEU A 344 -0.19 18.00 0.34
CA LEU A 344 1.06 17.28 0.59
C LEU A 344 1.78 17.83 1.83
N VAL A 345 2.27 16.95 2.69
CA VAL A 345 3.32 17.27 3.67
C VAL A 345 4.67 17.38 2.95
N LEU A 346 5.43 18.45 3.25
CA LEU A 346 6.77 18.73 2.73
C LEU A 346 7.85 18.39 3.77
N ARG A 347 8.59 17.31 3.54
CA ARG A 347 9.65 16.81 4.43
C ARG A 347 10.91 17.66 4.30
N LYS A 348 11.06 18.64 5.21
CA LYS A 348 12.21 19.55 5.28
C LYS A 348 12.96 19.39 6.59
N GLY A 349 14.28 19.25 6.52
CA GLY A 349 15.14 19.11 7.69
C GLY A 349 15.06 17.72 8.33
N ASN A 350 15.92 17.52 9.35
CA ASN A 350 16.01 16.28 10.11
C ASN A 350 15.28 16.41 11.45
N VAL A 351 13.99 16.10 11.46
CA VAL A 351 13.15 16.12 12.68
C VAL A 351 13.15 14.78 13.42
N GLY A 352 13.92 13.80 12.94
CA GLY A 352 13.90 12.42 13.42
C GLY A 352 12.82 11.56 12.75
N PHE A 353 12.57 10.39 13.32
CA PHE A 353 11.57 9.43 12.87
C PHE A 353 10.83 8.85 14.08
N ASN A 354 9.61 8.39 13.85
CA ASN A 354 8.68 7.89 14.87
C ASN A 354 8.43 8.90 16.01
N ASP A 355 8.38 10.18 15.66
CA ASP A 355 8.06 11.30 16.54
C ASP A 355 6.98 12.17 15.90
N ALA A 356 5.73 11.91 16.29
CA ALA A 356 4.58 12.60 15.70
C ALA A 356 4.55 14.10 16.02
N GLU A 357 5.15 14.53 17.14
CA GLU A 357 5.18 15.94 17.52
C GLU A 357 6.23 16.70 16.71
N ALA A 358 7.41 16.10 16.50
CA ALA A 358 8.43 16.66 15.64
C ALA A 358 7.99 16.71 14.18
N GLU A 359 7.32 15.67 13.66
CA GLU A 359 6.83 15.63 12.28
C GLU A 359 5.73 16.66 11.97
N ARG A 360 4.99 17.14 12.99
CA ARG A 360 4.00 18.24 12.82
C ARG A 360 4.63 19.57 12.41
N THR A 361 5.95 19.70 12.53
CA THR A 361 6.69 20.90 12.06
C THR A 361 6.83 20.95 10.55
N TYR A 362 6.60 19.84 9.84
CA TYR A 362 6.60 19.83 8.39
C TYR A 362 5.46 20.67 7.83
N GLU A 363 5.79 21.53 6.87
CA GLU A 363 4.81 22.38 6.20
C GLU A 363 3.90 21.55 5.29
N ARG A 364 2.64 21.98 5.15
CA ARG A 364 1.71 21.42 4.16
C ARG A 364 1.53 22.39 3.00
N ARG A 365 1.41 21.84 1.80
CA ARG A 365 1.18 22.61 0.56
C ARG A 365 0.13 21.94 -0.30
N THR A 366 -0.76 22.74 -0.88
CA THR A 366 -1.77 22.31 -1.83
C THR A 366 -1.34 22.53 -3.29
N GLU A 367 -1.82 21.65 -4.17
CA GLU A 367 -1.60 21.68 -5.62
C GLU A 367 -2.88 21.37 -6.39
N ASN A 368 -2.92 21.82 -7.66
CA ASN A 368 -4.09 21.67 -8.53
C ASN A 368 -4.13 20.34 -9.30
N GLU A 369 -3.04 19.57 -9.28
CA GLU A 369 -2.90 18.36 -10.07
C GLU A 369 -1.75 17.48 -9.56
N TRP A 370 -1.82 16.19 -9.88
CA TRP A 370 -0.73 15.23 -9.74
C TRP A 370 -0.55 14.46 -11.05
N PRO A 371 0.69 14.30 -11.56
CA PRO A 371 1.92 14.93 -11.09
C PRO A 371 1.85 16.46 -11.16
N ILE A 372 2.67 17.16 -10.37
CA ILE A 372 2.63 18.63 -10.31
C ILE A 372 3.06 19.20 -11.67
N ALA A 373 2.24 20.02 -12.34
CA ALA A 373 2.52 20.44 -13.73
C ALA A 373 3.85 21.17 -13.92
N ARG A 374 4.29 21.96 -12.94
CA ARG A 374 5.59 22.67 -13.02
C ARG A 374 6.81 21.79 -12.75
N THR A 375 6.65 20.47 -12.61
CA THR A 375 7.75 19.54 -12.37
C THR A 375 8.78 19.59 -13.49
N GLN A 376 10.04 19.76 -13.13
CA GLN A 376 11.19 19.66 -14.02
C GLN A 376 11.91 18.34 -13.79
N TYR A 377 11.65 17.36 -14.64
CA TYR A 377 12.31 16.07 -14.61
C TYR A 377 13.79 16.21 -15.00
N THR A 378 14.65 16.10 -13.99
CA THR A 378 16.05 16.53 -14.02
C THR A 378 16.97 15.33 -13.88
N LYS A 379 17.73 15.02 -14.93
CA LYS A 379 18.70 13.90 -14.92
C LYS A 379 19.93 14.24 -14.08
N PHE A 380 20.28 13.32 -13.18
CA PHE A 380 21.55 13.27 -12.48
C PHE A 380 22.27 12.00 -12.93
N PHE A 381 23.32 12.17 -13.73
CA PHE A 381 24.12 11.09 -14.27
C PHE A 381 25.03 10.50 -13.20
N LEU A 382 25.03 9.18 -13.10
CA LEU A 382 25.97 8.42 -12.29
C LEU A 382 27.33 8.49 -12.98
N THR A 383 28.38 8.87 -12.24
CA THR A 383 29.73 9.01 -12.78
C THR A 383 30.62 7.82 -12.38
N PRO A 384 31.66 7.49 -13.18
CA PRO A 384 32.53 6.34 -12.91
C PRO A 384 33.37 6.43 -11.63
N ASP A 385 33.47 7.63 -11.05
CA ASP A 385 34.12 7.97 -9.79
C ASP A 385 33.12 8.03 -8.61
N LEU A 386 31.93 7.44 -8.76
CA LEU A 386 30.90 7.31 -7.71
C LEU A 386 30.23 8.64 -7.32
N GLY A 387 30.14 9.57 -8.26
CA GLY A 387 29.39 10.82 -8.13
C GLY A 387 28.02 10.80 -8.82
N LEU A 388 27.18 11.78 -8.48
CA LEU A 388 26.00 12.18 -9.24
C LEU A 388 26.20 13.59 -9.79
N SER A 389 26.15 13.75 -11.11
CA SER A 389 26.40 15.03 -11.79
C SER A 389 25.29 15.40 -12.77
N ARG A 390 25.19 16.68 -13.11
CA ARG A 390 24.35 17.17 -14.21
C ARG A 390 25.03 16.98 -15.57
N ASP A 391 26.34 16.79 -15.57
CA ASP A 391 27.13 16.58 -16.78
C ASP A 391 27.13 15.11 -17.20
N VAL A 392 27.11 14.87 -18.51
CA VAL A 392 27.14 13.53 -19.08
C VAL A 392 28.55 12.95 -18.98
N PRO A 393 28.76 11.81 -18.29
CA PRO A 393 30.07 11.18 -18.23
C PRO A 393 30.47 10.58 -19.59
N ILE A 394 31.70 10.84 -20.02
CA ILE A 394 32.26 10.31 -21.27
C ILE A 394 33.27 9.18 -21.05
N GLU A 395 33.76 9.00 -19.82
CA GLU A 395 34.75 7.98 -19.48
C GLU A 395 34.13 6.58 -19.59
N ARG A 396 34.89 5.67 -20.20
CA ARG A 396 34.53 4.26 -20.30
C ARG A 396 35.03 3.51 -19.07
N LYS A 397 34.11 2.99 -18.27
CA LYS A 397 34.43 2.19 -17.08
C LYS A 397 33.37 1.13 -16.87
N LYS A 398 33.74 0.09 -16.14
CA LYS A 398 32.83 -0.94 -15.64
C LYS A 398 33.01 -1.05 -14.14
N ILE A 399 31.93 -0.98 -13.37
CA ILE A 399 31.92 -1.17 -11.92
C ILE A 399 31.17 -2.47 -11.64
N GLY A 400 31.76 -3.37 -10.84
CA GLY A 400 31.14 -4.65 -10.47
C GLY A 400 30.70 -4.69 -9.01
N TYR A 401 29.60 -5.40 -8.73
CA TYR A 401 29.13 -5.71 -7.39
C TYR A 401 28.53 -7.12 -7.36
N ARG A 402 28.63 -7.81 -6.23
CA ARG A 402 28.16 -9.19 -6.12
C ARG A 402 26.64 -9.26 -6.18
N ALA A 403 26.10 -10.25 -6.88
CA ALA A 403 24.68 -10.54 -6.84
C ALA A 403 24.26 -11.16 -5.48
N LEU A 404 22.96 -11.25 -5.23
CA LEU A 404 22.38 -11.90 -4.04
C LEU A 404 22.81 -11.27 -2.70
N GLY A 405 22.95 -9.94 -2.66
CA GLY A 405 23.12 -9.22 -1.41
C GLY A 405 21.93 -9.42 -0.47
N THR A 406 22.19 -9.35 0.84
CA THR A 406 21.16 -9.45 1.89
C THR A 406 21.15 -8.17 2.72
N ILE A 407 20.13 -7.97 3.55
CA ILE A 407 20.09 -6.80 4.43
C ILE A 407 21.22 -6.83 5.48
N GLN A 408 21.74 -8.01 5.85
CA GLN A 408 22.89 -8.17 6.74
C GLN A 408 24.23 -8.00 6.02
N GLU A 409 24.31 -8.42 4.76
CA GLU A 409 25.51 -8.33 3.92
C GLU A 409 25.14 -7.68 2.57
N PRO A 410 24.89 -6.36 2.57
CA PRO A 410 24.41 -5.68 1.37
C PRO A 410 25.55 -5.51 0.37
N GLN A 411 25.24 -5.75 -0.91
CA GLN A 411 26.18 -5.57 -2.02
C GLN A 411 25.75 -4.35 -2.81
N VAL A 412 26.43 -3.23 -2.62
CA VAL A 412 25.96 -1.91 -3.05
C VAL A 412 27.02 -1.13 -3.82
N VAL A 413 26.56 -0.26 -4.71
CA VAL A 413 27.33 0.84 -5.30
C VAL A 413 26.55 2.12 -5.05
N GLN A 414 27.18 3.11 -4.42
CA GLN A 414 26.54 4.38 -4.07
C GLN A 414 27.14 5.52 -4.88
N PHE A 415 26.28 6.41 -5.36
CA PHE A 415 26.62 7.59 -6.14
C PHE A 415 26.12 8.82 -5.39
N THR A 416 27.00 9.78 -5.10
CA THR A 416 26.67 10.94 -4.25
C THR A 416 26.77 12.24 -5.04
N SER A 417 25.75 13.10 -4.92
CA SER A 417 25.78 14.42 -5.56
C SER A 417 26.80 15.35 -4.92
N ALA A 418 27.23 16.37 -5.66
CA ALA A 418 27.77 17.59 -5.04
C ALA A 418 26.73 18.20 -4.06
N PRO A 419 27.16 19.02 -3.08
CA PRO A 419 26.21 19.76 -2.25
C PRO A 419 25.30 20.62 -3.12
N PHE A 420 24.01 20.60 -2.82
CA PHE A 420 23.07 21.50 -3.47
C PHE A 420 23.41 22.95 -3.08
N GLN A 421 23.45 23.84 -4.08
CA GLN A 421 23.83 25.24 -3.90
C GLN A 421 22.69 26.14 -3.41
N ALA A 422 21.47 25.60 -3.39
CA ALA A 422 20.28 26.26 -2.90
C ALA A 422 19.25 25.19 -2.51
N GLU A 423 18.32 25.59 -1.64
CA GLU A 423 17.17 24.75 -1.30
C GLU A 423 16.44 24.27 -2.57
N THR A 424 16.24 22.96 -2.66
CA THR A 424 15.65 22.31 -3.83
C THR A 424 14.60 21.30 -3.41
N GLU A 425 13.38 21.48 -3.91
CA GLU A 425 12.31 20.51 -3.70
C GLU A 425 12.38 19.39 -4.74
N ILE A 426 12.33 18.15 -4.26
CA ILE A 426 12.11 16.95 -5.07
C ILE A 426 10.75 16.37 -4.65
N THR A 427 9.75 16.43 -5.53
CA THR A 427 8.41 15.89 -5.26
C THR A 427 7.83 15.26 -6.52
N GLY A 428 7.52 13.96 -6.49
CA GLY A 428 6.91 13.27 -7.61
C GLY A 428 7.50 11.88 -7.88
N HIS A 429 7.24 11.37 -9.08
CA HIS A 429 7.77 10.11 -9.58
C HIS A 429 9.26 10.19 -9.91
N VAL A 430 10.01 9.15 -9.59
CA VAL A 430 11.44 9.03 -9.86
C VAL A 430 11.66 7.83 -10.79
N THR A 431 12.60 7.96 -11.75
CA THR A 431 13.02 6.81 -12.56
C THR A 431 14.53 6.77 -12.69
N ALA A 432 15.10 5.59 -12.85
CA ALA A 432 16.53 5.42 -13.05
C ALA A 432 16.82 4.60 -14.31
N ARG A 433 17.63 5.16 -15.21
CA ARG A 433 18.17 4.43 -16.37
C ARG A 433 19.53 3.84 -16.02
N LEU A 434 19.66 2.52 -16.15
CA LEU A 434 20.88 1.78 -15.85
C LEU A 434 21.29 0.90 -17.04
N ASN A 435 22.60 0.73 -17.25
CA ASN A 435 23.21 -0.13 -18.26
C ASN A 435 23.93 -1.26 -17.54
N VAL A 436 23.29 -2.44 -17.53
CA VAL A 436 23.65 -3.54 -16.65
C VAL A 436 24.07 -4.78 -17.41
N SER A 437 24.98 -5.56 -16.86
CA SER A 437 25.25 -6.92 -17.31
C SER A 437 25.57 -7.82 -16.11
N VAL A 438 25.66 -9.12 -16.35
CA VAL A 438 26.10 -10.10 -15.35
C VAL A 438 27.21 -10.98 -15.92
N SER A 439 28.14 -11.38 -15.06
CA SER A 439 29.15 -12.40 -15.35
C SER A 439 29.03 -13.55 -14.34
N PRO A 440 29.22 -14.82 -14.77
CA PRO A 440 29.25 -15.95 -13.86
C PRO A 440 30.46 -15.90 -12.93
N ASP A 441 30.36 -16.61 -11.82
CA ASP A 441 31.54 -16.97 -11.01
C ASP A 441 32.34 -18.07 -11.71
N PRO A 442 33.68 -18.16 -11.50
CA PRO A 442 34.52 -19.17 -12.14
C PRO A 442 33.99 -20.61 -12.00
N ASP A 443 33.47 -20.95 -10.82
CA ASP A 443 32.95 -22.29 -10.48
C ASP A 443 31.44 -22.26 -10.17
N GLY A 444 30.73 -21.19 -10.55
CA GLY A 444 29.31 -21.00 -10.25
C GLY A 444 28.37 -21.40 -11.39
N PRO A 445 27.04 -21.34 -11.16
CA PRO A 445 26.06 -21.48 -12.23
C PRO A 445 26.20 -20.35 -13.26
N THR A 446 25.61 -20.55 -14.44
CA THR A 446 25.49 -19.49 -15.44
C THR A 446 24.27 -18.62 -15.10
N PRO A 447 24.46 -17.36 -14.66
CA PRO A 447 23.34 -16.50 -14.33
C PRO A 447 22.52 -16.20 -15.58
N SER A 448 21.20 -16.19 -15.41
CA SER A 448 20.22 -16.01 -16.49
C SER A 448 19.25 -14.86 -16.23
N ASP A 449 19.45 -14.10 -15.15
CA ASP A 449 18.73 -12.88 -14.85
C ASP A 449 19.52 -11.96 -13.89
N ILE A 450 19.03 -10.73 -13.70
CA ILE A 450 19.58 -9.73 -12.77
C ILE A 450 18.40 -9.12 -12.01
N ASP A 451 18.46 -9.15 -10.68
CA ASP A 451 17.57 -8.34 -9.85
C ASP A 451 18.28 -7.04 -9.46
N LEU A 452 17.61 -5.91 -9.72
CA LEU A 452 18.06 -4.57 -9.37
C LEU A 452 17.20 -4.00 -8.24
N PHE A 453 17.88 -3.51 -7.22
CA PHE A 453 17.30 -2.77 -6.11
C PHE A 453 17.94 -1.39 -6.11
N VAL A 454 17.14 -0.34 -6.02
CA VAL A 454 17.65 1.04 -5.97
C VAL A 454 17.06 1.78 -4.78
N THR A 455 17.88 2.59 -4.11
CA THR A 455 17.46 3.41 -2.96
C THR A 455 17.90 4.85 -3.17
N LEU A 456 16.98 5.79 -2.93
CA LEU A 456 17.29 7.22 -2.88
C LEU A 456 17.42 7.64 -1.41
N ARG A 457 18.49 8.34 -1.06
CA ARG A 457 18.76 8.81 0.30
C ARG A 457 19.06 10.32 0.30
N TYR A 458 18.81 10.97 1.43
CA TYR A 458 19.13 12.37 1.65
C TYR A 458 20.17 12.47 2.78
N LEU A 459 21.28 13.15 2.51
CA LEU A 459 22.22 13.58 3.54
C LEU A 459 21.97 15.07 3.80
N GLY A 460 21.75 15.42 5.06
CA GLY A 460 21.62 16.81 5.49
C GLY A 460 22.93 17.60 5.29
N PRO A 461 22.90 18.94 5.47
CA PRO A 461 24.09 19.78 5.34
C PRO A 461 25.24 19.40 6.30
N ASP A 462 24.93 18.71 7.40
CA ASP A 462 25.90 18.16 8.35
C ASP A 462 26.53 16.83 7.90
N GLY A 463 26.14 16.32 6.74
CA GLY A 463 26.62 15.07 6.14
C GLY A 463 25.97 13.81 6.70
N LYS A 464 24.99 13.90 7.60
CA LYS A 464 24.29 12.74 8.15
C LYS A 464 23.07 12.37 7.31
N GLU A 465 22.78 11.08 7.22
CA GLU A 465 21.55 10.61 6.60
C GLU A 465 20.33 11.04 7.41
N VAL A 466 19.33 11.56 6.69
CA VAL A 466 18.02 11.89 7.24
C VAL A 466 17.10 10.70 7.01
N PHE A 467 16.59 10.14 8.11
CA PHE A 467 15.61 9.06 8.09
C PHE A 467 14.21 9.62 8.32
N TYR A 468 13.22 8.94 7.77
CA TYR A 468 11.81 9.26 7.93
C TYR A 468 11.08 8.11 8.62
N THR A 469 9.90 8.38 9.14
CA THR A 469 9.04 7.35 9.74
C THR A 469 8.51 6.42 8.67
N GLY A 470 8.90 5.16 8.73
CA GLY A 470 8.36 4.08 7.91
C GLY A 470 7.07 3.49 8.47
N THR A 471 6.52 2.51 7.77
CA THR A 471 5.23 1.85 8.08
C THR A 471 5.11 1.44 9.56
N ALA A 472 6.16 0.86 10.16
CA ALA A 472 6.13 0.35 11.53
C ALA A 472 6.72 1.34 12.56
N GLY A 473 7.00 2.58 12.16
CA GLY A 473 7.81 3.52 12.95
C GLY A 473 9.31 3.27 12.85
N ASP A 474 9.74 2.44 11.90
CA ASP A 474 11.15 2.18 11.62
C ASP A 474 11.77 3.30 10.77
N PRO A 475 13.09 3.54 10.85
CA PRO A 475 13.76 4.55 10.03
C PRO A 475 13.89 4.08 8.58
N VAL A 476 13.32 4.84 7.65
CA VAL A 476 13.39 4.55 6.20
C VAL A 476 14.11 5.66 5.42
N PRO A 477 14.75 5.33 4.29
CA PRO A 477 15.31 6.32 3.36
C PRO A 477 14.18 7.07 2.62
N LEU A 478 14.52 7.92 1.63
CA LEU A 478 13.51 8.71 0.92
C LEU A 478 12.48 7.86 0.19
N THR A 479 12.96 6.85 -0.54
CA THR A 479 12.17 5.94 -1.37
C THR A 479 13.04 4.82 -1.95
N LYS A 480 12.42 3.80 -2.56
CA LYS A 480 13.05 2.63 -3.16
C LYS A 480 12.41 2.27 -4.51
N GLY A 481 13.12 1.46 -5.29
CA GLY A 481 12.67 0.95 -6.58
C GLY A 481 13.28 -0.42 -6.88
N TRP A 482 12.62 -1.17 -7.77
CA TRP A 482 12.95 -2.56 -8.07
C TRP A 482 12.75 -2.87 -9.54
N LEU A 483 13.58 -3.77 -10.08
CA LEU A 483 13.37 -4.35 -11.39
C LEU A 483 14.08 -5.70 -11.53
N ARG A 484 13.34 -6.73 -11.94
CA ARG A 484 13.90 -7.93 -12.55
C ARG A 484 14.19 -7.66 -14.02
N VAL A 485 15.44 -7.79 -14.45
CA VAL A 485 15.89 -7.35 -15.78
C VAL A 485 15.27 -8.18 -16.91
N SER A 486 14.93 -9.45 -16.69
CA SER A 486 14.16 -10.21 -17.68
C SER A 486 12.77 -9.62 -17.97
N LEU A 487 12.22 -8.83 -17.03
CA LEU A 487 10.93 -8.13 -17.15
C LEU A 487 11.11 -6.65 -17.55
N ARG A 488 12.26 -6.29 -18.14
CA ARG A 488 12.58 -4.90 -18.52
C ARG A 488 11.68 -4.27 -19.58
N LYS A 489 10.95 -5.07 -20.37
CA LYS A 489 10.13 -4.60 -21.50
C LYS A 489 9.09 -3.56 -21.05
N VAL A 490 9.24 -2.34 -21.56
CA VAL A 490 8.29 -1.24 -21.35
C VAL A 490 7.20 -1.33 -22.42
N ASN A 491 5.95 -1.14 -22.02
CA ASN A 491 4.83 -1.01 -22.95
C ASN A 491 4.68 0.48 -23.32
N GLU A 492 5.39 0.91 -24.35
CA GLU A 492 5.38 2.31 -24.81
C GLU A 492 3.99 2.77 -25.31
N GLY A 493 3.10 1.84 -25.67
CA GLY A 493 1.75 2.14 -26.11
C GLY A 493 0.71 2.20 -25.00
N HIS A 494 1.09 1.92 -23.74
CA HIS A 494 0.14 1.94 -22.63
C HIS A 494 -0.24 3.38 -22.26
N PRO A 495 -1.53 3.73 -22.06
CA PRO A 495 -1.95 5.11 -21.75
C PRO A 495 -1.34 5.70 -20.46
N SER A 496 -1.01 4.84 -19.50
CA SER A 496 -0.34 5.24 -18.25
C SER A 496 1.19 5.23 -18.34
N HIS A 497 1.79 4.99 -19.51
CA HIS A 497 3.23 5.07 -19.68
C HIS A 497 3.68 6.52 -19.79
N GLU A 498 4.66 6.87 -18.96
CA GLU A 498 5.37 8.15 -19.05
C GLU A 498 6.88 7.90 -18.96
N ASP A 499 7.69 8.81 -19.48
CA ASP A 499 9.16 8.73 -19.38
C ASP A 499 9.65 8.65 -17.92
N TYR A 500 8.91 9.26 -17.00
CA TYR A 500 9.20 9.27 -15.56
C TYR A 500 8.48 8.14 -14.78
N LEU A 501 7.63 7.36 -15.46
CA LEU A 501 6.85 6.26 -14.87
C LEU A 501 6.67 5.15 -15.92
N PRO A 502 7.70 4.30 -16.13
CA PRO A 502 7.65 3.27 -17.16
C PRO A 502 6.54 2.25 -16.86
N HIS A 503 5.65 2.00 -17.84
CA HIS A 503 4.62 0.98 -17.69
C HIS A 503 5.12 -0.38 -18.18
N ARG A 504 4.82 -1.44 -17.43
CA ARG A 504 5.18 -2.83 -17.76
C ARG A 504 4.00 -3.73 -17.51
N ASP A 505 3.62 -4.55 -18.48
CA ASP A 505 2.45 -5.42 -18.35
C ASP A 505 2.71 -6.64 -17.45
N TYR A 506 3.97 -7.05 -17.31
CA TYR A 506 4.42 -8.21 -16.52
C TYR A 506 3.77 -9.53 -16.93
N THR A 507 3.52 -9.73 -18.22
CA THR A 507 2.98 -11.00 -18.74
C THR A 507 4.11 -11.96 -19.12
N ARG A 508 3.79 -13.26 -19.27
CA ARG A 508 4.73 -14.26 -19.78
C ARG A 508 5.36 -13.89 -21.14
N ARG A 509 4.67 -13.11 -21.97
CA ARG A 509 5.16 -12.68 -23.30
C ARG A 509 6.12 -11.49 -23.24
N ASP A 510 6.30 -10.90 -22.07
CA ASP A 510 7.17 -9.74 -21.87
C ASP A 510 8.58 -10.12 -21.40
N VAL A 511 8.80 -11.41 -21.12
CA VAL A 511 10.09 -11.94 -20.70
C VAL A 511 11.10 -11.81 -21.84
N LEU A 512 12.16 -11.04 -21.59
CA LEU A 512 13.30 -10.88 -22.46
C LEU A 512 14.52 -11.55 -21.81
N PRO A 513 15.15 -12.57 -22.42
CA PRO A 513 16.29 -13.26 -21.83
C PRO A 513 17.43 -12.32 -21.41
N VAL A 514 18.16 -12.72 -20.37
CA VAL A 514 19.42 -12.09 -19.96
C VAL A 514 20.54 -13.08 -20.26
N ILE A 515 21.48 -12.65 -21.10
CA ILE A 515 22.62 -13.40 -21.58
C ILE A 515 23.86 -12.80 -20.92
N GLN A 516 24.70 -13.66 -20.34
CA GLN A 516 25.94 -13.25 -19.70
C GLN A 516 26.82 -12.41 -20.63
N GLY A 517 27.40 -11.33 -20.09
CA GLY A 517 28.26 -10.41 -20.83
C GLY A 517 27.55 -9.43 -21.78
N GLU A 518 26.26 -9.61 -22.10
CA GLU A 518 25.48 -8.60 -22.83
C GLU A 518 25.09 -7.43 -21.92
N VAL A 519 25.07 -6.22 -22.48
CA VAL A 519 24.69 -5.00 -21.75
C VAL A 519 23.25 -4.64 -22.07
N TYR A 520 22.42 -4.55 -21.04
CA TYR A 520 21.02 -4.17 -21.12
C TYR A 520 20.80 -2.77 -20.56
N THR A 521 20.20 -1.89 -21.36
CA THR A 521 19.67 -0.61 -20.87
C THR A 521 18.28 -0.85 -20.31
N VAL A 522 18.04 -0.44 -19.06
CA VAL A 522 16.79 -0.63 -18.35
C VAL A 522 16.36 0.62 -17.61
N ASP A 523 15.05 0.84 -17.51
CA ASP A 523 14.44 1.95 -16.76
C ASP A 523 13.73 1.42 -15.51
N VAL A 524 14.30 1.66 -14.34
CA VAL A 524 13.77 1.23 -13.05
C VAL A 524 12.78 2.27 -12.53
N GLU A 525 11.55 1.84 -12.22
CA GLU A 525 10.60 2.67 -11.47
C GLU A 525 11.10 2.80 -10.03
N VAL A 526 11.20 4.03 -9.54
CA VAL A 526 11.46 4.35 -8.14
C VAL A 526 10.22 5.02 -7.61
N TRP A 527 9.69 4.52 -6.50
CA TRP A 527 8.42 4.97 -5.98
C TRP A 527 8.44 6.48 -5.67
N PRO A 528 7.30 7.17 -5.85
CA PRO A 528 7.24 8.62 -5.71
C PRO A 528 7.68 9.07 -4.31
N THR A 529 8.24 10.27 -4.22
CA THR A 529 8.78 10.79 -2.96
C THR A 529 8.54 12.29 -2.84
N ASN A 530 8.77 12.82 -1.65
CA ASN A 530 8.89 14.24 -1.37
C ASN A 530 10.10 14.50 -0.45
N VAL A 531 10.91 15.53 -0.74
CA VAL A 531 11.91 16.07 0.18
C VAL A 531 12.29 17.50 -0.21
N ILE A 532 12.55 18.34 0.78
CA ILE A 532 13.22 19.63 0.61
C ILE A 532 14.70 19.43 0.93
N VAL A 533 15.53 19.36 -0.11
CA VAL A 533 16.99 19.26 0.01
C VAL A 533 17.51 20.64 0.38
N GLU A 534 18.11 20.77 1.56
CA GLU A 534 18.65 22.04 2.04
C GLU A 534 19.95 22.39 1.32
N GLU A 535 20.32 23.68 1.32
CA GLU A 535 21.63 24.12 0.86
C GLU A 535 22.74 23.39 1.63
N GLY A 536 23.74 22.86 0.92
CA GLY A 536 24.78 22.00 1.50
C GLY A 536 24.39 20.52 1.59
N GLY A 537 23.10 20.19 1.51
CA GLY A 537 22.59 18.83 1.50
C GLY A 537 22.96 18.07 0.22
N ARG A 538 22.87 16.73 0.26
CA ARG A 538 23.24 15.84 -0.85
C ARG A 538 22.21 14.75 -1.07
N ILE A 539 22.10 14.31 -2.32
CA ILE A 539 21.37 13.10 -2.68
C ILE A 539 22.35 11.96 -2.89
N VAL A 540 22.01 10.79 -2.37
CA VAL A 540 22.72 9.54 -2.66
C VAL A 540 21.78 8.60 -3.40
N PHE A 541 22.25 8.08 -4.53
CA PHE A 541 21.56 7.04 -5.29
C PHE A 541 22.36 5.74 -5.14
N GLU A 542 21.71 4.72 -4.60
CA GLU A 542 22.28 3.41 -4.34
C GLU A 542 21.73 2.40 -5.34
N VAL A 543 22.61 1.58 -5.92
CA VAL A 543 22.26 0.39 -6.69
C VAL A 543 22.75 -0.83 -5.92
N SER A 544 21.87 -1.81 -5.70
CA SER A 544 22.19 -3.04 -4.98
C SER A 544 21.60 -4.27 -5.67
N SER A 545 22.03 -5.44 -5.22
CA SER A 545 21.54 -6.75 -5.68
C SER A 545 20.59 -7.42 -4.68
N GLY A 546 20.07 -6.67 -3.71
CA GLY A 546 19.14 -7.14 -2.68
C GLY A 546 18.67 -6.01 -1.80
N ASP A 547 17.70 -6.30 -0.92
CA ASP A 547 17.16 -5.31 0.02
C ASP A 547 18.26 -4.75 0.93
N THR A 548 18.20 -3.44 1.14
CA THR A 548 19.10 -2.70 2.03
C THR A 548 18.33 -2.08 3.19
N GLN A 549 19.00 -1.27 4.02
CA GLN A 549 18.40 -0.57 5.15
C GLN A 549 17.05 0.09 4.80
N GLY A 550 16.13 0.06 5.76
CA GLY A 550 14.78 0.63 5.63
C GLY A 550 13.79 -0.28 4.90
N SER A 551 14.11 -1.57 4.73
CA SER A 551 13.18 -2.56 4.15
C SER A 551 12.35 -3.31 5.21
N GLY A 552 12.74 -3.25 6.48
CA GLY A 552 11.99 -3.85 7.59
C GLY A 552 11.59 -5.32 7.33
N ILE A 553 10.29 -5.59 7.40
CA ILE A 553 9.70 -6.91 7.11
C ILE A 553 9.32 -7.10 5.63
N PHE A 554 9.54 -6.10 4.77
CA PHE A 554 9.16 -6.10 3.34
C PHE A 554 10.32 -6.57 2.46
N LEU A 555 10.79 -7.80 2.70
CA LEU A 555 11.94 -8.37 2.03
C LEU A 555 11.56 -9.19 0.78
N HIS A 556 12.49 -9.20 -0.16
CA HIS A 556 12.50 -9.94 -1.42
C HIS A 556 13.61 -10.99 -1.36
N ASN A 557 13.41 -12.04 -0.58
CA ASN A 557 14.45 -13.04 -0.30
C ASN A 557 13.94 -14.48 -0.42
N ASP A 558 12.87 -14.67 -1.19
CA ASP A 558 12.34 -16.00 -1.45
C ASP A 558 13.38 -16.85 -2.21
N PRO A 559 13.78 -18.01 -1.68
CA PRO A 559 14.85 -18.80 -2.27
C PRO A 559 14.44 -19.50 -3.58
N LYS A 560 13.14 -19.61 -3.90
CA LYS A 560 12.67 -20.13 -5.18
C LYS A 560 12.62 -19.03 -6.23
N ASP A 561 12.12 -17.84 -5.86
CA ASP A 561 12.05 -16.69 -6.76
C ASP A 561 13.45 -16.08 -7.04
N ARG A 562 14.36 -16.15 -6.06
CA ARG A 562 15.72 -15.59 -6.11
C ARG A 562 16.79 -16.66 -5.86
N SER A 563 16.77 -17.72 -6.66
CA SER A 563 17.68 -18.85 -6.47
C SER A 563 19.13 -18.54 -6.94
N PRO A 564 20.16 -19.10 -6.29
CA PRO A 564 21.55 -18.98 -6.74
C PRO A 564 21.78 -19.42 -8.19
N GLU A 565 21.07 -20.45 -8.65
CA GLU A 565 21.17 -20.97 -10.02
C GLU A 565 20.83 -19.93 -11.09
N VAL A 566 19.96 -18.97 -10.76
CA VAL A 566 19.51 -17.92 -11.69
C VAL A 566 20.36 -16.66 -11.56
N PHE A 567 20.74 -16.28 -10.35
CA PHE A 567 21.26 -14.93 -10.07
C PHE A 567 22.71 -14.88 -9.60
N GLN A 568 23.32 -15.99 -9.18
CA GLN A 568 24.67 -15.96 -8.64
C GLN A 568 25.70 -15.49 -9.68
N GLY A 569 26.54 -14.53 -9.29
CA GLY A 569 27.57 -13.95 -10.14
C GLY A 569 27.96 -12.54 -9.72
N THR A 570 28.52 -11.80 -10.67
CA THR A 570 28.85 -10.38 -10.52
C THR A 570 28.02 -9.53 -11.47
N ASN A 571 27.20 -8.65 -10.91
CA ASN A 571 26.49 -7.62 -11.64
C ASN A 571 27.44 -6.48 -11.99
N HIS A 572 27.20 -5.81 -13.11
CA HIS A 572 28.04 -4.72 -13.61
C HIS A 572 27.22 -3.51 -14.01
N LEU A 573 27.71 -2.32 -13.67
CA LEU A 573 27.29 -1.05 -14.27
C LEU A 573 28.31 -0.64 -15.33
N HIS A 574 27.83 -0.32 -16.53
CA HIS A 574 28.66 0.10 -17.66
C HIS A 574 28.55 1.60 -17.90
N PHE A 575 29.69 2.26 -18.05
CA PHE A 575 29.79 3.70 -18.30
C PHE A 575 30.48 3.95 -19.64
N GLY A 576 30.07 5.01 -20.31
CA GLY A 576 30.72 5.54 -21.50
C GLY A 576 29.74 6.29 -22.40
N PRO A 577 30.18 6.78 -23.57
CA PRO A 577 29.35 7.63 -24.43
C PRO A 577 28.05 6.97 -24.90
N ARG A 578 28.02 5.63 -24.98
CA ARG A 578 26.84 4.82 -25.31
C ARG A 578 26.07 4.30 -24.09
N PHE A 579 26.66 4.34 -22.91
CA PHE A 579 26.11 3.75 -21.68
C PHE A 579 26.00 4.83 -20.61
N GLN A 580 24.97 5.66 -20.73
CA GLN A 580 24.66 6.72 -19.79
C GLN A 580 23.73 6.17 -18.72
N ASN A 581 24.18 6.21 -17.47
CA ASN A 581 23.37 5.86 -16.30
C ASN A 581 22.92 7.14 -15.63
N PHE A 582 21.64 7.26 -15.27
CA PHE A 582 21.14 8.44 -14.57
C PHE A 582 19.91 8.12 -13.73
N VAL A 583 19.71 8.88 -12.66
CA VAL A 583 18.44 9.00 -11.96
C VAL A 583 17.78 10.32 -12.36
N THR A 584 16.49 10.28 -12.69
CA THR A 584 15.71 11.46 -13.04
C THR A 584 14.91 11.88 -11.81
N LEU A 585 15.19 13.07 -11.28
CA LEU A 585 14.55 13.62 -10.10
C LEU A 585 13.47 14.64 -10.49
N PRO A 586 12.27 14.59 -9.89
CA PRO A 586 11.17 15.53 -10.15
C PRO A 586 11.38 16.83 -9.35
N ILE A 587 12.16 17.76 -9.90
CA ILE A 587 12.47 19.04 -9.25
C ILE A 587 11.26 19.96 -9.36
N ILE A 588 10.81 20.54 -8.26
CA ILE A 588 9.68 21.49 -8.25
C ILE A 588 10.21 22.93 -8.13
N PRO A 589 10.09 23.76 -9.18
CA PRO A 589 10.35 25.18 -9.07
C PRO A 589 9.41 25.85 -8.06
N LYS A 590 9.88 26.93 -7.43
CA LYS A 590 9.03 27.77 -6.58
C LYS A 590 7.84 28.31 -7.40
N LYS A 591 6.67 28.48 -6.77
CA LYS A 591 5.56 29.20 -7.38
C LYS A 591 5.99 30.65 -7.57
N GLU A 592 5.89 31.16 -8.79
CA GLU A 592 6.11 32.59 -9.10
C GLU A 592 5.04 33.48 -8.46
#